data_AF-A0A136KY85-F1
#
_entry.id   AF-A0A136KY85-F1
#
_cell.length_a   1.000
_cell.length_b   1.000
_cell.length_c   1.000
_cell.angle_alpha   90.00
_cell.angle_beta   90.00
_cell.angle_gamma   90.00
#
_symmetry.space_group_name_H-M   'P 1'
#
loop_
_entity.id
_entity.type
_entity.pdbx_description
1 polymer ?
#
loop_
_entity_poly.entity_id
_entity_poly.type
_entity_poly.pdbx_seq_one_letter_code
_entity_poly.pdbx_strand_id
1 'polypeptide(L)'
;MNVKFTGIVREIKDWNTNQKGEALPPEKVTSQILFLDRETGGDISLTYPAGHGLKVGQDVTVDVVVKSSIRNFRLTLYVQPVAKSK
;
A
#
# COMPACT_ATOMS: atom_id res chain seq x y z
N MET A 1 -1.90 12.15 6.67
CA MET A 1 -2.93 12.54 5.69
C MET A 1 -3.96 11.43 5.62
N ASN A 2 -5.25 11.73 5.69
CA ASN A 2 -6.27 10.70 5.51
C ASN A 2 -6.59 10.55 4.03
N VAL A 3 -6.63 9.32 3.54
CA VAL A 3 -6.96 8.99 2.16
C VAL A 3 -8.14 8.03 2.18
N LYS A 4 -9.18 8.38 1.43
CA LYS A 4 -10.39 7.57 1.29
C LYS A 4 -10.84 7.51 -0.16
N PHE A 5 -11.04 6.31 -0.68
CA PHE A 5 -11.56 6.07 -2.04
C PHE A 5 -12.06 4.63 -2.16
N THR A 6 -12.76 4.32 -3.25
CA THR A 6 -13.16 2.94 -3.61
C THR A 6 -12.49 2.56 -4.91
N GLY A 7 -11.82 1.41 -4.95
CA GLY A 7 -11.02 1.01 -6.11
C GLY A 7 -10.90 -0.49 -6.27
N ILE A 8 -10.50 -0.91 -7.47
CA ILE A 8 -10.13 -2.30 -7.76
C ILE A 8 -8.61 -2.47 -7.67
N VAL A 9 -8.16 -3.50 -6.97
CA VAL A 9 -6.73 -3.84 -6.90
C VAL A 9 -6.26 -4.34 -8.26
N ARG A 10 -5.30 -3.65 -8.88
CA ARG A 10 -4.74 -4.02 -10.19
C ARG A 10 -3.44 -4.79 -10.09
N GLU A 11 -2.58 -4.40 -9.17
CA GLU A 11 -1.26 -4.99 -9.02
C GLU A 11 -0.85 -5.01 -7.55
N ILE A 12 -0.17 -6.09 -7.15
CA ILE A 12 0.51 -6.20 -5.85
C ILE A 12 1.95 -6.60 -6.14
N LYS A 13 2.89 -5.78 -5.66
CA LYS A 13 4.32 -6.03 -5.80
C LYS A 13 4.98 -6.06 -4.42
N ASP A 14 5.50 -7.23 -4.06
CA ASP A 14 6.19 -7.43 -2.79
C ASP A 14 7.67 -7.07 -2.89
N TRP A 15 8.16 -6.27 -1.95
CA TRP A 15 9.56 -5.92 -1.82
C TRP A 15 10.20 -6.83 -0.77
N ASN A 16 10.59 -8.02 -1.20
CA ASN A 16 11.18 -9.06 -0.34
C ASN A 16 12.70 -8.95 -0.23
N THR A 17 13.35 -8.18 -1.10
CA THR A 17 14.82 -8.07 -1.14
C THR A 17 15.28 -6.62 -1.07
N ASN A 18 16.47 -6.40 -0.50
CA ASN A 18 17.14 -5.11 -0.53
C ASN A 18 17.81 -4.86 -1.90
N GLN A 19 18.48 -3.71 -2.07
CA GLN A 19 19.17 -3.35 -3.32
C GLN A 19 20.30 -4.32 -3.70
N LYS A 20 20.81 -5.11 -2.75
CA LYS A 20 21.87 -6.11 -2.96
C LYS A 20 21.31 -7.50 -3.26
N GLY A 21 19.98 -7.66 -3.31
CA GLY A 21 19.32 -8.95 -3.51
C GLY A 21 19.21 -9.80 -2.25
N GLU A 22 19.61 -9.29 -1.08
CA GLU A 22 19.47 -10.01 0.19
C GLU A 22 18.03 -9.92 0.68
N ALA A 23 17.52 -11.00 1.28
CA ALA A 23 16.19 -11.03 1.85
C ALA A 23 16.03 -9.95 2.94
N LEU A 24 14.93 -9.22 2.87
CA LEU A 24 14.54 -8.27 3.91
C LEU A 24 13.98 -9.05 5.11
N PRO A 25 14.25 -8.61 6.35
CA PRO A 25 13.55 -9.10 7.52
C PRO A 25 12.03 -8.98 7.35
N PRO A 26 11.21 -9.91 7.86
CA PRO A 26 9.76 -9.91 7.67
C PRO A 26 9.09 -8.58 8.04
N GLU A 27 9.56 -7.91 9.09
CA GLU A 27 9.06 -6.62 9.57
C GLU A 27 9.39 -5.44 8.63
N LYS A 28 10.31 -5.63 7.68
CA LYS A 28 10.71 -4.64 6.68
C LYS A 28 10.14 -4.94 5.29
N VAL A 29 9.48 -6.08 5.10
CA VAL A 29 8.80 -6.43 3.86
C VAL A 29 7.57 -5.55 3.71
N THR A 30 7.44 -4.94 2.54
CA THR A 30 6.31 -4.08 2.20
C THR A 30 5.79 -4.42 0.83
N SER A 31 4.49 -4.28 0.64
CA SER A 31 3.82 -4.50 -0.64
C SER A 31 3.43 -3.15 -1.22
N GLN A 32 3.83 -2.87 -2.46
CA GLN A 32 3.27 -1.78 -3.23
C GLN A 32 2.02 -2.28 -3.94
N ILE A 33 0.91 -1.58 -3.74
CA ILE A 33 -0.38 -1.96 -4.30
C ILE A 33 -0.87 -0.85 -5.21
N LEU A 34 -1.24 -1.21 -6.43
CA LEU A 34 -1.86 -0.33 -7.41
C LEU A 34 -3.36 -0.56 -7.41
N PHE A 35 -4.12 0.51 -7.28
CA PHE A 35 -5.57 0.51 -7.34
C PHE A 35 -6.00 1.33 -8.55
N LEU A 36 -7.07 0.92 -9.23
CA LEU A 36 -7.82 1.80 -10.10
C LEU A 36 -9.00 2.37 -9.32
N ASP A 37 -8.96 3.67 -9.10
CA ASP A 37 -10.03 4.39 -8.43
C ASP A 37 -11.30 4.37 -9.29
N ARG A 38 -12.42 3.99 -8.67
CA ARG A 38 -13.71 3.89 -9.37
C ARG A 38 -14.31 5.26 -9.67
N GLU A 39 -13.99 6.26 -8.86
CA GLU A 39 -14.56 7.61 -9.03
C GLU A 39 -13.86 8.36 -10.18
N THR A 40 -12.54 8.40 -10.15
CA THR A 40 -11.76 9.17 -11.12
C THR A 40 -11.28 8.36 -12.33
N GLY A 41 -11.27 7.03 -12.23
CA GLY A 41 -10.59 6.16 -13.21
C GLY A 41 -9.06 6.29 -13.17
N GLY A 42 -8.52 6.97 -12.16
CA GLY A 42 -7.09 7.15 -11.97
C GLY A 42 -6.43 5.98 -11.26
N ASP A 43 -5.15 5.76 -11.55
CA ASP A 43 -4.34 4.79 -10.83
C ASP A 43 -3.79 5.42 -9.53
N ILE A 44 -4.00 4.75 -8.39
CA ILE A 44 -3.52 5.13 -7.07
C ILE A 44 -2.53 4.07 -6.60
N SER A 45 -1.30 4.46 -6.25
CA SER A 45 -0.29 3.55 -5.68
C SER A 45 -0.05 3.84 -4.21
N LEU A 46 -0.18 2.80 -3.37
CA LEU A 46 0.03 2.88 -1.93
C LEU A 46 0.96 1.76 -1.46
N THR A 47 1.71 2.02 -0.38
CA THR A 47 2.57 1.01 0.25
C THR A 47 1.93 0.50 1.53
N TYR A 48 1.81 -0.84 1.62
CA TYR A 48 1.26 -1.58 2.74
C TYR A 48 2.34 -2.43 3.42
N PRO A 49 2.18 -2.77 4.70
CA PRO A 49 2.91 -3.88 5.32
C PRO A 49 2.62 -5.21 4.60
N ALA A 50 3.56 -6.15 4.70
CA ALA A 50 3.30 -7.53 4.30
C ALA A 50 2.07 -8.10 5.03
N GLY A 51 1.36 -9.03 4.38
CA GLY A 51 0.17 -9.67 4.98
C GLY A 51 -1.09 -8.81 5.00
N HIS A 52 -1.16 -7.77 4.16
CA HIS A 52 -2.32 -6.87 4.04
C HIS A 52 -3.64 -7.55 3.61
N GLY A 53 -3.60 -8.81 3.13
CA GLY A 53 -4.79 -9.62 2.85
C GLY A 53 -5.58 -9.24 1.59
N LEU A 54 -5.07 -8.32 0.78
CA LEU A 54 -5.71 -7.88 -0.48
C LEU A 54 -5.31 -8.81 -1.63
N LYS A 55 -6.20 -8.94 -2.62
CA LYS A 55 -5.98 -9.76 -3.83
C LYS A 55 -6.18 -8.93 -5.09
N VAL A 56 -5.44 -9.25 -6.15
CA VAL A 56 -5.65 -8.64 -7.47
C VAL A 56 -7.07 -8.96 -7.97
N GLY A 57 -7.74 -7.95 -8.55
CA GLY A 57 -9.14 -8.01 -8.98
C GLY A 57 -10.16 -7.76 -7.87
N GLN A 58 -9.73 -7.61 -6.62
CA GLN A 58 -10.63 -7.33 -5.51
C GLN A 58 -11.09 -5.86 -5.54
N ASP A 59 -12.39 -5.65 -5.44
CA ASP A 59 -12.97 -4.32 -5.20
C ASP A 59 -12.96 -4.00 -3.71
N VAL A 60 -12.45 -2.83 -3.33
CA VAL A 60 -12.27 -2.44 -1.93
C VAL A 60 -12.52 -0.95 -1.71
N THR A 61 -13.12 -0.62 -0.57
CA THR A 61 -13.10 0.74 -0.03
C THR A 61 -11.88 0.91 0.87
N VAL A 62 -10.98 1.81 0.47
CA VAL A 62 -9.79 2.19 1.21
C VAL A 62 -10.15 3.40 2.07
N ASP A 63 -9.89 3.31 3.38
CA ASP A 63 -10.03 4.41 4.34
C ASP A 63 -8.86 4.33 5.34
N VAL A 64 -7.81 5.11 5.07
CA VAL A 64 -6.49 4.88 5.64
C VAL A 64 -5.75 6.17 5.98
N VAL A 65 -4.91 6.11 7.01
CA VAL A 65 -4.02 7.21 7.37
C VAL A 65 -2.68 7.01 6.69
N VAL A 66 -2.34 7.89 5.77
CA VAL A 66 -1.07 7.90 5.08
C VAL A 66 -0.05 8.79 5.79
N LYS A 67 1.12 8.23 6.14
CA LYS A 67 2.27 8.97 6.68
C LYS A 67 3.31 9.19 5.58
N SER A 68 3.83 10.41 5.50
CA SER A 68 4.99 10.72 4.66
C SER A 68 6.23 10.05 5.23
N SER A 69 6.97 9.35 4.37
CA SER A 69 8.28 8.83 4.70
C SER A 69 9.21 9.03 3.51
N ILE A 70 10.41 9.51 3.78
CA ILE A 70 11.45 9.65 2.77
C ILE A 70 12.26 8.35 2.80
N ARG A 71 12.21 7.58 1.71
CA ARG A 71 13.12 6.45 1.45
C ARG A 71 13.81 6.68 0.11
N ASN A 72 15.14 6.65 0.07
CA ASN A 72 15.94 6.73 -1.16
C ASN A 72 15.63 7.95 -2.06
N PHE A 73 15.47 9.15 -1.48
CA PHE A 73 15.07 10.38 -2.20
C PHE A 73 13.71 10.28 -2.96
N ARG A 74 12.90 9.27 -2.64
CA ARG A 74 11.55 9.08 -3.18
C ARG A 74 10.54 9.25 -2.03
N LEU A 75 9.61 10.20 -2.18
CA LEU A 75 8.50 10.37 -1.25
C LEU A 75 7.59 9.13 -1.35
N THR A 76 7.54 8.34 -0.28
CA THR A 76 6.71 7.13 -0.21
C THR A 76 5.63 7.33 0.86
N LEU A 77 4.40 7.05 0.48
CA LEU A 77 3.19 7.28 1.27
C LEU A 77 2.74 5.95 1.93
N TYR A 78 2.86 5.87 3.25
CA TYR A 78 2.61 4.64 4.03
C TYR A 78 1.25 4.63 4.69
N VAL A 79 0.45 3.60 4.42
CA VAL A 79 -0.85 3.38 5.08
C VAL A 79 -0.69 2.83 6.49
N GLN A 80 -1.32 3.48 7.46
CA GLN A 80 -1.50 3.02 8.83
C GLN A 80 -2.97 2.60 9.05
N PRO A 81 -3.24 1.35 9.46
CA PRO A 81 -4.60 0.90 9.76
C PRO A 81 -5.12 1.56 11.04
N VAL A 82 -6.37 2.05 11.01
CA VAL A 82 -7.05 2.64 12.18
C VAL A 82 -7.73 1.52 12.96
N ALA A 83 -7.40 1.39 14.25
CA ALA A 83 -8.10 0.48 15.14
C ALA A 83 -9.56 0.95 15.30
N LYS A 84 -10.52 0.07 14.99
CA LYS A 84 -11.94 0.34 15.27
C LYS A 84 -12.14 0.40 16.79
N SER A 85 -12.40 1.59 17.32
CA SER A 85 -12.92 1.70 18.69
C SER A 85 -14.32 1.10 18.74
N LYS A 86 -14.56 0.21 19.71
CA LYS A 86 -15.88 -0.32 20.04
C LYS A 86 -16.79 0.77 20.60
#